data_AF-A0A533RVI9-F1
#
_entry.id   AF-A0A533RVI9-F1
#
_cell.length_a   1.000
_cell.length_b   1.000
_cell.length_c   1.000
_cell.angle_alpha   90.00
_cell.angle_beta   90.00
_cell.angle_gamma   90.00
#
_symmetry.space_group_name_H-M   'P 1'
#
loop_
_entity.id
_entity.type
_entity.pdbx_description
1 polymer ?
#
loop_
_entity_poly.entity_id
_entity_poly.type
_entity_poly.pdbx_seq_one_letter_code
_entity_poly.pdbx_strand_id
1 'polypeptide(L)'
;MISPVVEADFEIASVVPSWNVDAPEGSWIKTFLRVKVNKSWSKWYNLGIWSQSDDPSERHSVKGQEDANAEVDIDTLVLKDGVKAEAVQMKLQLNSRSDSQYPVINGAALVMNNRQERNLSISQGNSNLWNKTLSVPQFSQMVYPDGGNTWCSPTSVAMVLAYWQEFKGLPEPVVREAVKGVFDSDYEGTGNWPFNTAYAATKGMTAAVSRLPNLEEAERFIAVGIPLVMSISWKPGE
;
A
#
# COMPACT_ATOMS: atom_id res chain seq x y z
N MET A 1 2.06 -17.72 -7.64
CA MET A 1 3.41 -17.26 -8.02
C MET A 1 4.21 -16.92 -6.77
N ILE A 2 5.52 -17.17 -6.77
CA ILE A 2 6.44 -16.84 -5.67
C ILE A 2 7.53 -15.92 -6.24
N SER A 3 7.85 -14.83 -5.55
CA SER A 3 8.90 -13.90 -5.97
C SER A 3 10.29 -14.54 -5.83
N PRO A 4 11.32 -13.98 -6.50
CA PRO A 4 12.70 -14.17 -6.07
C PRO A 4 12.86 -13.84 -4.57
N VAL A 5 13.93 -14.38 -3.98
CA VAL A 5 14.36 -13.97 -2.63
C VAL A 5 14.85 -12.53 -2.70
N VAL A 6 14.32 -11.66 -1.84
CA VAL A 6 14.81 -10.29 -1.66
C VAL A 6 15.63 -10.28 -0.38
N GLU A 7 16.95 -10.23 -0.53
CA GLU A 7 17.89 -10.10 0.58
C GLU A 7 17.89 -8.65 1.09
N ALA A 8 18.03 -8.46 2.40
CA ALA A 8 18.20 -7.16 3.03
C ALA A 8 19.59 -7.07 3.68
N ASP A 9 20.27 -5.96 3.48
CA ASP A 9 21.55 -5.64 4.12
C ASP A 9 21.39 -4.90 5.47
N PHE A 10 20.14 -4.79 5.95
CA PHE A 10 19.78 -4.18 7.23
C PHE A 10 18.81 -5.08 8.03
N GLU A 11 18.66 -4.78 9.32
CA GLU A 11 17.68 -5.46 10.17
C GLU A 11 16.26 -5.02 9.82
N ILE A 12 15.49 -5.93 9.21
CA ILE A 12 14.10 -5.70 8.82
C ILE A 12 13.24 -5.61 10.08
N ALA A 13 12.51 -4.49 10.23
CA ALA A 13 11.51 -4.30 11.29
C ALA A 13 10.10 -4.64 10.81
N SER A 14 9.76 -4.23 9.58
CA SER A 14 8.47 -4.57 8.99
C SER A 14 8.51 -4.59 7.47
N VAL A 15 7.51 -5.23 6.87
CA VAL A 15 7.38 -5.37 5.42
C VAL A 15 5.93 -5.08 5.01
N VAL A 16 5.75 -4.25 3.98
CA VAL A 16 4.44 -4.02 3.34
C VAL A 16 4.51 -4.43 1.87
N PRO A 17 3.70 -5.38 1.41
CA PRO A 17 3.59 -5.75 0.00
C PRO A 17 2.65 -4.84 -0.75
N SER A 18 2.88 -4.58 -2.03
CA SER A 18 1.90 -3.92 -2.91
C SER A 18 1.89 -4.57 -4.28
N TRP A 19 0.78 -4.42 -5.00
CA TRP A 19 0.57 -5.10 -6.27
C TRP A 19 -0.33 -4.30 -7.21
N ASN A 20 -0.08 -4.48 -8.51
CA ASN A 20 -0.87 -3.94 -9.61
C ASN A 20 -1.50 -5.12 -10.32
N VAL A 21 -2.82 -5.27 -10.17
CA VAL A 21 -3.53 -6.49 -10.56
C VAL A 21 -4.85 -6.14 -11.22
N ASP A 22 -5.07 -6.74 -12.38
CA ASP A 22 -6.39 -6.78 -13.02
C ASP A 22 -7.07 -8.08 -12.60
N ALA A 23 -8.11 -7.98 -11.78
CA ALA A 23 -8.87 -9.13 -11.31
C ALA A 23 -10.28 -9.07 -11.92
N PRO A 24 -10.60 -9.86 -12.96
CA PRO A 24 -11.97 -9.93 -13.47
C PRO A 24 -12.94 -10.43 -12.40
N GLU A 25 -14.22 -10.14 -12.58
CA GLU A 25 -15.29 -10.60 -11.67
C GLU A 25 -15.22 -12.11 -11.42
N GLY A 26 -15.44 -12.52 -10.16
CA GLY A 26 -15.32 -13.92 -9.75
C GLY A 26 -13.88 -14.39 -9.54
N SER A 27 -12.90 -13.49 -9.61
CA SER A 27 -11.47 -13.77 -9.39
C SER A 27 -10.85 -12.85 -8.32
N TRP A 28 -9.82 -13.34 -7.64
CA TRP A 28 -9.19 -12.65 -6.53
C TRP A 28 -7.77 -13.16 -6.27
N ILE A 29 -6.98 -12.39 -5.53
CA ILE A 29 -5.67 -12.82 -5.06
C ILE A 29 -5.64 -12.99 -3.55
N LYS A 30 -4.74 -13.84 -3.07
CA LYS A 30 -4.27 -13.83 -1.69
C LYS A 30 -2.79 -13.49 -1.67
N THR A 31 -2.39 -12.55 -0.83
CA THR A 31 -1.01 -12.10 -0.72
C THR A 31 -0.38 -12.71 0.53
N PHE A 32 0.80 -13.32 0.38
CA PHE A 32 1.53 -13.88 1.50
C PHE A 32 2.96 -13.37 1.55
N LEU A 33 3.47 -13.21 2.77
CA LEU A 33 4.88 -12.95 3.04
C LEU A 33 5.47 -14.05 3.89
N ARG A 34 6.78 -14.28 3.74
CA ARG A 34 7.59 -15.00 4.71
C ARG A 34 8.96 -14.34 4.80
N VAL A 35 9.58 -14.51 5.96
CA VAL A 35 10.90 -13.96 6.26
C VAL A 35 11.88 -15.07 6.59
N LYS A 36 13.16 -14.84 6.29
CA LYS A 36 14.23 -15.78 6.60
C LYS A 36 14.91 -15.33 7.88
N VAL A 37 14.70 -16.08 8.96
CA VAL A 37 15.22 -15.82 10.31
C VAL A 37 16.19 -16.93 10.68
N ASN A 38 17.41 -16.60 11.10
CA ASN A 38 18.43 -17.58 11.47
C ASN A 38 18.63 -18.68 10.39
N LYS A 39 18.71 -18.26 9.12
CA LYS A 39 18.84 -19.13 7.92
C LYS A 39 17.64 -20.05 7.64
N SER A 40 16.56 -19.94 8.41
CA SER A 40 15.34 -20.74 8.24
C SER A 40 14.17 -19.87 7.81
N TRP A 41 13.33 -20.37 6.91
CA TRP A 41 12.12 -19.66 6.52
C TRP A 41 11.04 -19.76 7.60
N SER A 42 10.39 -18.64 7.90
CA SER A 42 9.15 -18.62 8.66
C SER A 42 8.03 -19.35 7.91
N LYS A 43 6.88 -19.53 8.58
CA LYS A 43 5.62 -19.81 7.89
C LYS A 43 5.27 -18.67 6.93
N TRP A 44 4.32 -18.94 6.03
CA TRP A 44 3.68 -17.89 5.23
C TRP A 44 2.63 -17.18 6.08
N TYR A 45 2.73 -15.87 6.20
CA TYR A 45 1.72 -14.99 6.76
C TYR A 45 0.84 -14.48 5.63
N ASN A 46 -0.49 -14.48 5.81
CA ASN A 46 -1.46 -14.02 4.82
C ASN A 46 -1.76 -12.53 5.06
N LEU A 47 -1.33 -11.65 4.16
CA LEU A 47 -1.52 -10.21 4.29
C LEU A 47 -2.87 -9.73 3.77
N GLY A 48 -3.68 -10.62 3.21
CA GLY A 48 -5.06 -10.28 2.84
C GLY A 48 -5.54 -10.91 1.55
N ILE A 49 -6.82 -10.70 1.32
CA ILE A 49 -7.56 -11.08 0.14
C ILE A 49 -7.92 -9.81 -0.61
N TRP A 50 -7.62 -9.77 -1.90
CA TRP A 50 -8.00 -8.64 -2.75
C TRP A 50 -8.75 -9.11 -3.99
N SER A 51 -9.92 -8.52 -4.23
CA SER A 51 -10.77 -8.68 -5.41
C SER A 51 -11.14 -7.29 -5.93
N GLN A 52 -11.39 -7.15 -7.22
CA GLN A 52 -11.84 -5.86 -7.78
C GLN A 52 -13.35 -5.64 -7.60
N SER A 53 -14.14 -6.72 -7.59
CA SER A 53 -15.61 -6.67 -7.62
C SER A 53 -16.32 -6.97 -6.30
N ASP A 54 -15.59 -7.28 -5.22
CA ASP A 54 -16.13 -7.86 -3.97
C ASP A 54 -16.83 -9.22 -4.14
N ASP A 55 -16.69 -9.86 -5.31
CA ASP A 55 -17.20 -11.21 -5.59
C ASP A 55 -16.05 -12.09 -6.09
N PRO A 56 -15.79 -13.27 -5.49
CA PRO A 56 -16.60 -13.99 -4.49
C PRO A 56 -16.39 -13.58 -3.03
N SER A 57 -15.41 -12.73 -2.78
CA SER A 57 -14.99 -12.34 -1.45
C SER A 57 -14.77 -10.84 -1.46
N GLU A 58 -15.29 -10.19 -0.44
CA GLU A 58 -14.91 -8.82 -0.12
C GLU A 58 -13.40 -8.74 0.07
N ARG A 59 -12.83 -7.57 -0.24
CA ARG A 59 -11.43 -7.27 0.08
C ARG A 59 -11.28 -7.18 1.60
N HIS A 60 -10.33 -7.92 2.16
CA HIS A 60 -10.09 -7.87 3.61
C HIS A 60 -8.67 -8.29 4.00
N SER A 61 -8.15 -7.69 5.07
CA SER A 61 -6.98 -8.17 5.81
C SER A 61 -7.32 -9.44 6.61
N VAL A 62 -6.31 -10.08 7.19
CA VAL A 62 -6.51 -11.31 8.00
C VAL A 62 -5.95 -11.12 9.40
N LYS A 63 -6.84 -10.91 10.37
CA LYS A 63 -6.51 -10.78 11.79
C LYS A 63 -5.90 -12.03 12.43
N GLY A 64 -5.29 -11.82 13.60
CA GLY A 64 -4.93 -12.87 14.55
C GLY A 64 -3.72 -13.72 14.15
N GLN A 65 -2.92 -13.27 13.19
CA GLN A 65 -1.71 -13.96 12.78
C GLN A 65 -0.51 -13.45 13.56
N GLU A 66 -0.06 -14.24 14.53
CA GLU A 66 1.11 -13.93 15.35
C GLU A 66 1.90 -15.22 15.65
N ASP A 67 3.21 -15.10 15.79
CA ASP A 67 4.08 -16.08 16.45
C ASP A 67 5.36 -15.43 16.98
N ALA A 68 6.35 -16.25 17.37
CA ALA A 68 7.62 -15.79 17.91
C ALA A 68 8.46 -14.96 16.92
N ASN A 69 8.20 -15.02 15.62
CA ASN A 69 8.97 -14.27 14.62
C ASN A 69 8.30 -12.94 14.26
N ALA A 70 6.98 -12.94 14.04
CA ALA A 70 6.26 -11.79 13.51
C ALA A 70 4.75 -11.83 13.79
N GLU A 71 4.12 -10.69 13.61
CA GLU A 71 2.66 -10.52 13.56
C GLU A 71 2.23 -9.79 12.29
N VAL A 72 0.99 -10.02 11.85
CA VAL A 72 0.35 -9.23 10.79
C VAL A 72 -0.53 -8.16 11.43
N ASP A 73 -0.18 -6.90 11.17
CA ASP A 73 -0.98 -5.73 11.51
C ASP A 73 -1.58 -5.14 10.22
N ILE A 74 -2.83 -5.52 9.94
CA ILE A 74 -3.61 -5.16 8.74
C ILE A 74 -2.88 -5.53 7.43
N ASP A 75 -2.05 -4.63 6.92
CA ASP A 75 -1.30 -4.72 5.66
C ASP A 75 0.22 -4.92 5.86
N THR A 76 0.66 -4.94 7.11
CA THR A 76 2.08 -4.90 7.49
C THR A 76 2.47 -6.18 8.23
N LEU A 77 3.54 -6.84 7.77
CA LEU A 77 4.20 -7.90 8.54
C LEU A 77 5.21 -7.23 9.48
N VAL A 78 4.97 -7.25 10.79
CA VAL A 78 5.83 -6.64 11.82
C VAL A 78 6.63 -7.72 12.52
N LEU A 79 7.96 -7.60 12.53
CA LEU A 79 8.84 -8.56 13.18
C LEU A 79 8.94 -8.28 14.68
N LYS A 80 8.92 -9.34 15.50
CA LYS A 80 9.04 -9.23 16.96
C LYS A 80 10.41 -8.70 17.38
N ASP A 81 10.50 -8.15 18.59
CA ASP A 81 11.75 -7.60 19.13
C ASP A 81 12.84 -8.66 19.24
N GLY A 82 14.04 -8.31 18.78
CA GLY A 82 15.20 -9.21 18.70
C GLY A 82 15.18 -10.21 17.54
N VAL A 83 14.09 -10.31 16.78
CA VAL A 83 14.03 -11.16 15.57
C VAL A 83 14.77 -10.48 14.43
N LYS A 84 15.78 -11.16 13.89
CA LYS A 84 16.58 -10.68 12.76
C LYS A 84 16.24 -11.49 11.51
N ALA A 85 15.59 -10.85 10.56
CA ALA A 85 15.39 -11.41 9.22
C ALA A 85 16.42 -10.87 8.24
N GLU A 86 16.99 -11.77 7.43
CA GLU A 86 17.98 -11.46 6.39
C GLU A 86 17.35 -11.37 5.00
N ALA A 87 16.17 -11.96 4.80
CA ALA A 87 15.50 -11.97 3.51
C ALA A 87 13.98 -12.06 3.64
N VAL A 88 13.30 -11.66 2.57
CA VAL A 88 11.85 -11.72 2.41
C VAL A 88 11.50 -12.45 1.11
N GLN A 89 10.38 -13.17 1.13
CA GLN A 89 9.71 -13.61 -0.08
C GLN A 89 8.23 -13.30 -0.04
N MET A 90 7.69 -12.98 -1.21
CA MET A 90 6.27 -12.78 -1.42
C MET A 90 5.70 -13.90 -2.28
N LYS A 91 4.46 -14.28 -1.98
CA LYS A 91 3.67 -15.21 -2.79
C LYS A 91 2.31 -14.58 -3.09
N LEU A 92 1.98 -14.50 -4.37
CA LEU A 92 0.64 -14.13 -4.85
C LEU A 92 -0.07 -15.40 -5.31
N GLN A 93 -1.11 -15.78 -4.59
CA GLN A 93 -1.99 -16.88 -4.99
C GLN A 93 -3.14 -16.31 -5.80
N LEU A 94 -3.25 -16.75 -7.05
CA LEU A 94 -4.33 -16.36 -7.97
C LEU A 94 -5.48 -17.35 -7.83
N ASN A 95 -6.70 -16.87 -7.71
CA ASN A 95 -7.87 -17.70 -7.53
C ASN A 95 -8.99 -17.21 -8.46
N SER A 96 -9.83 -18.13 -8.89
CA SER A 96 -11.01 -17.84 -9.69
C SER A 96 -12.09 -18.88 -9.47
N ARG A 97 -13.35 -18.48 -9.63
CA ARG A 97 -14.50 -19.41 -9.77
C ARG A 97 -14.57 -20.04 -11.17
N SER A 98 -13.88 -19.45 -12.16
CA SER A 98 -13.82 -19.92 -13.53
C SER A 98 -12.47 -20.56 -13.82
N ASP A 99 -12.46 -21.59 -14.68
CA ASP A 99 -11.23 -22.24 -15.14
C ASP A 99 -10.47 -21.42 -16.20
N SER A 100 -11.01 -20.28 -16.66
CA SER A 100 -10.43 -19.51 -17.77
C SER A 100 -10.19 -18.02 -17.49
N GLN A 101 -10.62 -17.50 -16.33
CA GLN A 101 -10.54 -16.07 -15.99
C GLN A 101 -9.80 -15.89 -14.67
N TYR A 102 -8.49 -15.69 -14.72
CA TYR A 102 -7.65 -15.48 -13.53
C TYR A 102 -7.14 -14.04 -13.45
N PRO A 103 -6.79 -13.55 -12.25
CA PRO A 103 -6.16 -12.25 -12.11
C PRO A 103 -4.83 -12.19 -12.87
N VAL A 104 -4.57 -11.07 -13.52
CA VAL A 104 -3.31 -10.78 -14.20
C VAL A 104 -2.49 -9.84 -13.32
N ILE A 105 -1.25 -10.23 -13.02
CA ILE A 105 -0.33 -9.40 -12.24
C ILE A 105 0.53 -8.59 -13.19
N ASN A 106 0.38 -7.26 -13.16
CA ASN A 106 1.18 -6.31 -13.97
C ASN A 106 2.42 -5.81 -13.22
N GLY A 107 2.42 -5.92 -11.89
CA GLY A 107 3.58 -5.56 -11.07
C GLY A 107 3.35 -5.90 -9.60
N ALA A 108 4.44 -6.09 -8.87
CA ALA A 108 4.38 -6.24 -7.42
C ALA A 108 5.67 -5.73 -6.78
N ALA A 109 5.55 -5.14 -5.60
CA ALA A 109 6.64 -4.50 -4.88
C ALA A 109 6.58 -4.84 -3.40
N LEU A 110 7.74 -4.75 -2.75
CA LEU A 110 7.90 -4.85 -1.30
C LEU A 110 8.59 -3.60 -0.82
N VAL A 111 8.04 -2.96 0.21
CA VAL A 111 8.80 -2.00 1.01
C VAL A 111 9.18 -2.65 2.33
N MET A 112 10.44 -2.52 2.69
CA MET A 112 11.00 -3.03 3.94
C MET A 112 11.45 -1.85 4.78
N ASN A 113 11.07 -1.88 6.05
CA ASN A 113 11.46 -0.89 7.03
C ASN A 113 12.64 -1.42 7.83
N ASN A 114 13.64 -0.57 8.04
CA ASN A 114 14.72 -0.91 8.95
C ASN A 114 14.28 -0.70 10.41
N ARG A 115 14.93 -1.44 11.32
CA ARG A 115 14.82 -1.22 12.77
C ARG A 115 15.75 -0.13 13.29
N GLN A 116 16.59 0.44 12.44
CA GLN A 116 17.58 1.43 12.86
C GLN A 116 16.91 2.66 13.47
N GLU A 117 17.63 3.30 14.40
CA GLU A 117 17.22 4.56 14.99
C GLU A 117 16.91 5.58 13.89
N ARG A 118 15.81 6.34 14.08
CA ARG A 118 15.46 7.43 13.18
C ARG A 118 16.65 8.38 13.14
N ASN A 119 17.30 8.48 11.98
CA ASN A 119 18.30 9.51 11.79
C ASN A 119 17.56 10.86 11.77
N LEU A 120 17.56 11.56 12.90
CA LEU A 120 16.87 12.84 13.09
C LEU A 120 17.60 14.00 12.41
N SER A 121 18.67 13.75 11.65
CA SER A 121 19.30 14.78 10.85
C SER A 121 18.31 15.28 9.79
N ILE A 122 17.99 16.56 9.87
CA ILE A 122 17.12 17.23 8.92
C ILE A 122 17.90 17.35 7.60
N SER A 123 17.40 16.70 6.54
CA SER A 123 17.96 16.90 5.20
C SER A 123 17.82 18.37 4.80
N GLN A 124 18.84 18.89 4.11
CA GLN A 124 18.81 20.25 3.54
C GLN A 124 17.90 20.35 2.31
N GLY A 125 17.41 19.22 1.78
CA GLY A 125 16.72 19.18 0.51
C GLY A 125 17.65 19.48 -0.68
N ASN A 126 17.10 19.45 -1.88
CA ASN A 126 17.77 19.85 -3.11
C ASN A 126 17.08 21.08 -3.70
N SER A 127 17.64 22.26 -3.44
CA SER A 127 17.08 23.54 -3.87
C SER A 127 16.90 23.70 -5.38
N ASN A 128 17.61 22.90 -6.20
CA ASN A 128 17.42 22.88 -7.65
C ASN A 128 16.08 22.23 -8.07
N LEU A 129 15.44 21.48 -7.18
CA LEU A 129 14.16 20.79 -7.42
C LEU A 129 12.96 21.54 -6.84
N TRP A 130 13.19 22.64 -6.12
CA TRP A 130 12.14 23.44 -5.49
C TRP A 130 11.36 24.27 -6.52
N ASN A 131 10.34 25.00 -6.03
CA ASN A 131 9.44 25.86 -6.83
C ASN A 131 8.59 25.13 -7.88
N LYS A 132 8.42 23.81 -7.72
CA LYS A 132 7.46 23.04 -8.50
C LYS A 132 6.28 22.62 -7.63
N THR A 133 5.08 23.00 -8.06
CA THR A 133 3.82 22.56 -7.46
C THR A 133 3.02 21.83 -8.52
N LEU A 134 2.60 20.60 -8.22
CA LEU A 134 1.71 19.85 -9.11
C LEU A 134 0.27 20.34 -8.90
N SER A 135 -0.45 20.55 -10.00
CA SER A 135 -1.86 20.98 -9.98
C SER A 135 -2.81 19.82 -9.67
N VAL A 136 -2.58 19.13 -8.56
CA VAL A 136 -3.45 18.04 -8.08
C VAL A 136 -4.79 18.64 -7.62
N PRO A 137 -5.94 18.17 -8.14
CA PRO A 137 -7.25 18.63 -7.70
C PRO A 137 -7.45 18.46 -6.19
N GLN A 138 -8.05 19.45 -5.52
CA GLN A 138 -8.25 19.43 -4.07
C GLN A 138 -9.63 18.88 -3.73
N PHE A 139 -9.68 17.73 -3.07
CA PHE A 139 -10.91 17.12 -2.56
C PHE A 139 -10.89 17.11 -1.03
N SER A 140 -12.03 17.44 -0.41
CA SER A 140 -12.16 17.38 1.05
C SER A 140 -12.89 16.09 1.44
N GLN A 141 -12.32 15.32 2.35
CA GLN A 141 -13.02 14.18 2.96
C GLN A 141 -14.07 14.63 3.98
N MET A 142 -13.86 15.80 4.60
CA MET A 142 -14.65 16.25 5.76
C MET A 142 -16.06 16.73 5.39
N VAL A 143 -16.36 16.86 4.10
CA VAL A 143 -17.69 17.25 3.61
C VAL A 143 -18.68 16.08 3.57
N TYR A 144 -18.22 14.85 3.79
CA TYR A 144 -19.05 13.65 3.78
C TYR A 144 -19.41 13.22 5.22
N PRO A 145 -20.63 13.48 5.70
CA PRO A 145 -21.01 13.21 7.09
C PRO A 145 -21.11 11.71 7.42
N ASP A 146 -21.14 10.85 6.40
CA ASP A 146 -21.35 9.41 6.49
C ASP A 146 -20.05 8.58 6.62
N GLY A 147 -18.98 9.19 7.12
CA GLY A 147 -17.69 8.52 7.37
C GLY A 147 -16.47 9.26 6.84
N GLY A 148 -16.65 10.47 6.30
CA GLY A 148 -15.57 11.26 5.72
C GLY A 148 -14.36 11.47 6.64
N ASN A 149 -14.53 11.45 7.96
CA ASN A 149 -13.44 11.57 8.94
C ASN A 149 -12.44 10.39 8.93
N THR A 150 -12.73 9.28 8.25
CA THR A 150 -11.82 8.14 8.08
C THR A 150 -11.37 7.92 6.63
N TRP A 151 -11.77 8.77 5.69
CA TRP A 151 -11.55 8.59 4.25
C TRP A 151 -10.31 9.32 3.69
N CYS A 152 -9.31 9.62 4.51
CA CYS A 152 -8.12 10.39 4.09
C CYS A 152 -7.36 9.72 2.94
N SER A 153 -7.12 8.42 3.06
CA SER A 153 -6.40 7.62 2.05
C SER A 153 -7.15 7.56 0.71
N PRO A 154 -8.41 7.09 0.64
CA PRO A 154 -9.13 7.03 -0.64
C PRO A 154 -9.40 8.40 -1.25
N THR A 155 -9.60 9.44 -0.44
CA THR A 155 -9.75 10.82 -0.95
C THR A 155 -8.45 11.28 -1.62
N SER A 156 -7.30 11.01 -1.01
CA SER A 156 -6.00 11.36 -1.58
C SER A 156 -5.69 10.59 -2.85
N VAL A 157 -6.04 9.29 -2.90
CA VAL A 157 -5.93 8.48 -4.12
C VAL A 157 -6.83 9.02 -5.23
N ALA A 158 -8.07 9.39 -4.91
CA ALA A 158 -8.99 10.01 -5.87
C ALA A 158 -8.42 11.33 -6.42
N MET A 159 -7.77 12.16 -5.60
CA MET A 159 -7.09 13.38 -6.05
C MET A 159 -5.96 13.09 -7.04
N VAL A 160 -5.11 12.09 -6.75
CA VAL A 160 -4.01 11.68 -7.64
C VAL A 160 -4.53 11.08 -8.94
N LEU A 161 -5.57 10.26 -8.89
CA LEU A 161 -6.23 9.75 -10.10
C LEU A 161 -6.83 10.89 -10.93
N ALA A 162 -7.50 11.84 -10.29
CA ALA A 162 -8.05 13.02 -10.94
C ALA A 162 -6.97 13.89 -11.60
N TYR A 163 -5.77 13.98 -11.01
CA TYR A 163 -4.61 14.64 -11.61
C TYR A 163 -4.19 13.97 -12.92
N TRP A 164 -3.98 12.65 -12.92
CA TRP A 164 -3.54 11.92 -14.11
C TRP A 164 -4.60 11.82 -15.20
N GLN A 165 -5.88 11.83 -14.82
CA GLN A 165 -7.01 11.75 -15.74
C GLN A 165 -7.50 13.13 -16.22
N GLU A 166 -6.84 14.22 -15.80
CA GLU A 166 -7.26 15.61 -16.05
C GLU A 166 -8.73 15.88 -15.69
N PHE A 167 -9.23 15.21 -14.65
CA PHE A 167 -10.65 15.17 -14.29
C PHE A 167 -11.21 16.56 -13.92
N LYS A 168 -12.39 16.89 -14.46
CA LYS A 168 -13.11 18.17 -14.24
C LYS A 168 -14.51 18.01 -13.63
N GLY A 169 -14.86 16.79 -13.20
CA GLY A 169 -16.18 16.50 -12.65
C GLY A 169 -16.30 16.83 -11.16
N LEU A 170 -17.43 16.44 -10.58
CA LEU A 170 -17.68 16.59 -9.15
C LEU A 170 -16.81 15.61 -8.33
N PRO A 171 -16.23 16.03 -7.20
CA PRO A 171 -15.42 15.16 -6.35
C PRO A 171 -16.17 13.97 -5.74
N GLU A 172 -17.43 14.14 -5.37
CA GLU A 172 -18.16 13.14 -4.57
C GLU A 172 -18.22 11.75 -5.21
N PRO A 173 -18.63 11.58 -6.48
CA PRO A 173 -18.68 10.26 -7.11
C PRO A 173 -17.33 9.54 -7.08
N VAL A 174 -16.23 10.22 -7.42
CA VAL A 174 -14.90 9.60 -7.52
C VAL A 174 -14.30 9.30 -6.15
N VAL A 175 -14.59 10.11 -5.13
CA VAL A 175 -14.18 9.81 -3.75
C VAL A 175 -14.93 8.60 -3.21
N ARG A 176 -16.26 8.54 -3.39
CA ARG A 176 -17.07 7.40 -2.93
C ARG A 176 -16.71 6.10 -3.65
N GLU A 177 -16.40 6.18 -4.95
CA GLU A 177 -15.90 5.04 -5.71
C GLU A 177 -14.57 4.53 -5.14
N ALA A 178 -13.63 5.43 -4.83
CA ALA A 178 -12.36 5.07 -4.21
C ALA A 178 -12.56 4.45 -2.82
N VAL A 179 -13.42 5.03 -1.98
CA VAL A 179 -13.77 4.47 -0.66
C VAL A 179 -14.26 3.04 -0.79
N LYS A 180 -15.23 2.77 -1.67
CA LYS A 180 -15.72 1.41 -1.93
C LYS A 180 -14.60 0.50 -2.43
N GLY A 181 -13.80 0.97 -3.39
CA GLY A 181 -12.74 0.19 -4.03
C GLY A 181 -11.57 -0.20 -3.12
N VAL A 182 -11.39 0.47 -1.98
CA VAL A 182 -10.27 0.19 -1.05
C VAL A 182 -10.72 -0.26 0.34
N PHE A 183 -12.03 -0.31 0.60
CA PHE A 183 -12.56 -0.72 1.90
C PHE A 183 -12.10 -2.15 2.23
N ASP A 184 -11.53 -2.30 3.43
CA ASP A 184 -11.10 -3.57 4.01
C ASP A 184 -12.17 -3.98 5.02
N SER A 185 -12.92 -5.06 4.72
CA SER A 185 -14.08 -5.42 5.55
C SER A 185 -13.72 -6.07 6.89
N ASP A 186 -12.51 -6.60 7.06
CA ASP A 186 -12.05 -7.07 8.37
C ASP A 186 -11.51 -5.89 9.20
N TYR A 187 -10.77 -4.96 8.61
CA TYR A 187 -10.33 -3.73 9.30
C TYR A 187 -11.47 -2.73 9.57
N GLU A 188 -12.57 -2.83 8.82
CA GLU A 188 -13.68 -1.87 8.81
C GLU A 188 -13.24 -0.44 8.45
N GLY A 189 -12.31 -0.32 7.49
CA GLY A 189 -11.73 0.97 7.12
C GLY A 189 -10.99 0.98 5.78
N THR A 190 -10.45 2.15 5.42
CA THR A 190 -9.81 2.40 4.11
C THR A 190 -8.29 2.65 4.21
N GLY A 191 -7.70 2.29 5.36
CA GLY A 191 -6.29 2.54 5.70
C GLY A 191 -5.30 1.52 5.13
N ASN A 192 -5.77 0.46 4.48
CA ASN A 192 -4.93 -0.57 3.87
C ASN A 192 -4.24 0.00 2.61
N TRP A 193 -2.94 0.29 2.69
CA TRP A 193 -2.21 0.93 1.58
C TRP A 193 -2.09 0.05 0.33
N PRO A 194 -1.85 -1.26 0.45
CA PRO A 194 -1.85 -2.16 -0.70
C PRO A 194 -3.16 -2.14 -1.47
N PHE A 195 -4.31 -2.07 -0.78
CA PHE A 195 -5.61 -1.97 -1.45
C PHE A 195 -5.77 -0.65 -2.22
N ASN A 196 -5.24 0.45 -1.69
CA ASN A 196 -5.19 1.73 -2.40
C ASN A 196 -4.33 1.65 -3.67
N THR A 197 -3.16 1.01 -3.62
CA THR A 197 -2.31 0.81 -4.80
C THR A 197 -2.96 -0.09 -5.84
N ALA A 198 -3.61 -1.17 -5.40
CA ALA A 198 -4.30 -2.10 -6.28
C ALA A 198 -5.52 -1.44 -6.94
N TYR A 199 -6.31 -0.66 -6.18
CA TYR A 199 -7.40 0.14 -6.73
C TYR A 199 -6.90 1.14 -7.79
N ALA A 200 -5.82 1.87 -7.51
CA ALA A 200 -5.23 2.76 -8.52
C ALA A 200 -4.81 2.00 -9.79
N ALA A 201 -4.31 0.76 -9.65
CA ALA A 201 -3.97 -0.09 -10.79
C ALA A 201 -5.19 -0.41 -11.67
N THR A 202 -6.36 -0.69 -11.06
CA THR A 202 -7.62 -0.89 -11.82
C THR A 202 -8.05 0.35 -12.61
N LYS A 203 -7.47 1.51 -12.31
CA LYS A 203 -7.69 2.79 -13.01
C LYS A 203 -6.57 3.11 -14.02
N GLY A 204 -5.76 2.11 -14.38
CA GLY A 204 -4.70 2.20 -15.38
C GLY A 204 -3.38 2.76 -14.85
N MET A 205 -3.23 2.90 -13.53
CA MET A 205 -1.97 3.38 -12.94
C MET A 205 -1.00 2.24 -12.66
N THR A 206 0.27 2.58 -12.48
CA THR A 206 1.22 1.73 -11.74
C THR A 206 1.50 2.39 -10.41
N ALA A 207 1.19 1.71 -9.32
CA ALA A 207 1.34 2.20 -7.96
C ALA A 207 2.10 1.19 -7.09
N ALA A 208 2.81 1.70 -6.10
CA ALA A 208 3.50 0.89 -5.11
C ALA A 208 3.53 1.62 -3.76
N VAL A 209 3.51 0.86 -2.68
CA VAL A 209 3.81 1.40 -1.36
C VAL A 209 5.32 1.57 -1.27
N SER A 210 5.74 2.75 -0.82
CA SER A 210 7.14 3.09 -0.63
C SER A 210 7.32 3.81 0.70
N ARG A 211 8.56 3.84 1.20
CA ARG A 211 8.92 4.63 2.36
C ARG A 211 10.07 5.54 1.98
N LEU A 212 9.80 6.83 2.06
CA LEU A 212 10.80 7.86 1.86
C LEU A 212 11.44 8.18 3.21
N PRO A 213 12.78 8.14 3.35
CA PRO A 213 13.45 8.42 4.61
C PRO A 213 13.31 9.89 5.06
N ASN A 214 13.08 10.81 4.13
CA ASN A 214 12.93 12.24 4.36
C ASN A 214 12.16 12.89 3.19
N LEU A 215 11.86 14.19 3.32
CA LEU A 215 11.17 14.97 2.27
C LEU A 215 12.03 15.26 1.04
N GLU A 216 13.37 15.22 1.13
CA GLU A 216 14.25 15.40 -0.03
C GLU A 216 13.97 14.34 -1.11
N GLU A 217 13.74 13.09 -0.72
CA GLU A 217 13.37 12.04 -1.69
C GLU A 217 12.02 12.34 -2.37
N ALA A 218 11.08 12.98 -1.68
CA ALA A 218 9.80 13.38 -2.27
C ALA A 218 9.98 14.46 -3.36
N GLU A 219 10.95 15.36 -3.20
CA GLU A 219 11.26 16.41 -4.19
C GLU A 219 11.57 15.81 -5.57
N ARG A 220 12.24 14.65 -5.61
CA ARG A 220 12.58 13.97 -6.87
C ARG A 220 11.35 13.53 -7.66
N PHE A 221 10.30 13.06 -6.97
CA PHE A 221 9.03 12.68 -7.61
C PHE A 221 8.27 13.90 -8.12
N ILE A 222 8.16 14.94 -7.28
CA ILE A 222 7.51 16.19 -7.66
C ILE A 222 8.23 16.86 -8.83
N ALA A 223 9.57 16.85 -8.84
CA ALA A 223 10.40 17.37 -9.92
C ALA A 223 10.06 16.77 -11.28
N VAL A 224 9.67 15.49 -11.34
CA VAL A 224 9.29 14.81 -12.58
C VAL A 224 7.77 14.70 -12.80
N GLY A 225 6.95 15.33 -11.96
CA GLY A 225 5.49 15.38 -12.16
C GLY A 225 4.71 14.25 -11.51
N ILE A 226 5.31 13.48 -10.60
CA ILE A 226 4.65 12.36 -9.93
C ILE A 226 4.11 12.83 -8.58
N PRO A 227 2.78 12.92 -8.38
CA PRO A 227 2.20 13.24 -7.08
C PRO A 227 2.33 12.06 -6.13
N LEU A 228 2.48 12.36 -4.84
CA LEU A 228 2.61 11.37 -3.77
C LEU A 228 1.42 11.48 -2.83
N VAL A 229 0.91 10.33 -2.40
CA VAL A 229 0.01 10.23 -1.24
C VAL A 229 0.86 9.78 -0.06
N MET A 230 0.72 10.46 1.08
CA MET A 230 1.57 10.22 2.24
C MET A 230 0.76 10.05 3.52
N SER A 231 1.18 9.08 4.34
CA SER A 231 0.86 9.03 5.76
C SER A 231 1.99 9.74 6.51
N ILE A 232 1.66 10.77 7.28
CA ILE A 232 2.59 11.43 8.18
C ILE A 232 2.04 11.27 9.59
N SER A 233 2.91 10.93 10.54
CA SER A 233 2.59 10.94 11.96
C SER A 233 3.43 12.02 12.62
N TRP A 234 2.78 12.93 13.33
CA TRP A 234 3.42 13.97 14.12
C TRP A 234 2.81 14.00 15.52
N LYS A 235 3.58 14.46 16.49
CA LYS A 235 3.08 14.75 17.84
C LYS A 235 2.52 16.17 17.90
N PRO A 236 1.70 16.49 18.91
CA PRO A 236 1.27 17.86 19.14
C PRO A 236 2.49 18.82 19.23
N GLY A 237 2.56 19.80 18.33
CA GLY A 237 3.62 20.81 18.29
C GLY A 237 4.84 20.51 17.40
N GLU A 238 4.84 19.38 16.68
CA GLU A 238 5.80 19.08 15.60
C GLU A 238 5.36 19.66 14.25
#